data_AF-A0A377ZGF3-F1
#
_entry.id   AF-A0A377ZGF3-F1
#
_cell.length_a   1.000
_cell.length_b   1.000
_cell.length_c   1.000
_cell.angle_alpha   90.00
_cell.angle_beta   90.00
_cell.angle_gamma   90.00
#
_symmetry.space_group_name_H-M   'P 1'
#
loop_
_entity.id
_entity.type
_entity.pdbx_description
1 polymer ?
#
loop_
_entity_poly.entity_id
_entity_poly.type
_entity_poly.pdbx_seq_one_letter_code
_entity_poly.pdbx_strand_id
1 'polypeptide(L)'
;MLGDFLGRRAVCNAEHSQSGYNVLLKMVAPLSREGRFFSAVMFSGSHRQSLRELQQENADIAAIDCVTYALLQRYQPQALAGLVRSAGARPRQGCR
;
A
#
# COMPACT_ATOMS: atom_id res chain seq x y z
N MET A 1 -8.33 4.63 -8.09
CA MET A 1 -8.50 3.16 -8.18
C MET A 1 -7.11 2.52 -8.24
N LEU A 2 -6.91 1.25 -7.84
CA LEU A 2 -5.55 0.67 -7.78
C LEU A 2 -4.81 0.72 -9.13
N GLY A 3 -5.53 0.64 -10.25
CA GLY A 3 -4.98 0.76 -11.61
C GLY A 3 -4.30 2.10 -11.93
N ASP A 4 -4.60 3.16 -11.19
CA ASP A 4 -3.96 4.48 -11.38
C ASP A 4 -2.50 4.47 -10.93
N PHE A 5 -2.07 3.43 -10.21
CA PHE A 5 -0.71 3.24 -9.71
C PHE A 5 0.18 2.37 -10.61
N LEU A 6 -0.29 2.03 -11.82
CA LEU A 6 0.53 1.33 -12.79
C LEU A 6 1.77 2.19 -13.14
N GLY A 7 2.96 1.61 -13.01
CA GLY A 7 4.25 2.29 -13.23
C GLY A 7 4.69 3.20 -12.08
N ARG A 8 3.97 3.25 -10.96
CA ARG A 8 4.33 4.06 -9.79
C ARG A 8 5.28 3.33 -8.83
N ARG A 9 5.85 4.06 -7.86
CA ARG A 9 6.74 3.50 -6.84
C ARG A 9 5.93 3.06 -5.62
N ALA A 10 6.12 1.80 -5.23
CA ALA A 10 5.51 1.26 -4.02
C ALA A 10 6.54 1.16 -2.88
N VAL A 11 6.09 1.39 -1.65
CA VAL A 11 6.89 1.14 -0.44
C VAL A 11 6.16 0.18 0.50
N CYS A 12 6.88 -0.84 0.96
CA CYS A 12 6.38 -1.83 1.91
C CYS A 12 7.26 -1.83 3.15
N ASN A 13 6.75 -2.35 4.27
CA ASN A 13 7.53 -2.45 5.50
C ASN A 13 8.66 -3.50 5.39
N ALA A 14 8.38 -4.66 4.79
CA ALA A 14 9.36 -5.74 4.60
C ALA A 14 8.95 -6.66 3.45
N GLU A 15 9.94 -7.35 2.85
CA GLU A 15 9.74 -8.29 1.73
C GLU A 15 8.93 -9.52 2.13
N HIS A 16 9.18 -10.05 3.33
CA HIS A 16 8.46 -11.21 3.87
C HIS A 16 7.17 -10.84 4.63
N SER A 17 6.69 -9.60 4.50
CA SER A 17 5.45 -9.14 5.12
C SER A 17 4.26 -9.85 4.46
N GLN A 18 3.89 -11.00 5.01
CA GLN A 18 2.80 -11.84 4.51
C GLN A 18 1.44 -11.11 4.48
N SER A 19 1.26 -10.07 5.29
CA SER A 19 -0.01 -9.35 5.43
C SER A 19 -0.20 -8.17 4.46
N GLY A 20 0.89 -7.57 3.93
CA GLY A 20 0.81 -6.36 3.12
C GLY A 20 1.27 -6.53 1.67
N TYR A 21 2.53 -6.96 1.47
CA TYR A 21 3.16 -7.01 0.16
C TYR A 21 2.58 -8.13 -0.73
N ASN A 22 2.41 -9.34 -0.19
CA ASN A 22 1.82 -10.45 -0.94
C ASN A 22 0.36 -10.19 -1.35
N VAL A 23 -0.40 -9.51 -0.49
CA VAL A 23 -1.78 -9.10 -0.82
C VAL A 23 -1.77 -8.02 -1.90
N LEU A 24 -0.87 -7.04 -1.80
CA LEU A 24 -0.70 -6.01 -2.83
C LEU A 24 -0.34 -6.65 -4.18
N LEU A 25 0.64 -7.54 -4.22
CA LEU A 25 1.04 -8.28 -5.43
C LEU A 25 -0.14 -9.04 -6.04
N LYS A 26 -0.92 -9.76 -5.23
CA LYS A 26 -2.12 -10.48 -5.72
C LYS A 26 -3.18 -9.54 -6.28
N MET A 27 -3.39 -8.37 -5.67
CA MET A 27 -4.36 -7.39 -6.16
C MET A 27 -3.93 -6.74 -7.47
N VAL A 28 -2.63 -6.49 -7.66
CA VAL A 28 -2.11 -5.85 -8.87
C VAL A 28 -1.78 -6.83 -9.98
N ALA A 29 -1.58 -8.11 -9.69
CA ALA A 29 -1.31 -9.16 -10.68
C ALA A 29 -2.22 -9.13 -11.92
N PRO A 30 -3.57 -9.03 -11.81
CA PRO A 30 -4.44 -8.95 -12.99
C PRO A 30 -4.34 -7.61 -13.75
N LEU A 31 -3.72 -6.60 -13.16
CA LEU A 31 -3.52 -5.27 -13.75
C LEU A 31 -2.09 -5.08 -14.28
N SER A 32 -1.19 -6.02 -14.04
CA SER A 32 0.20 -5.98 -14.47
C SER A 32 0.31 -5.98 -15.99
N ARG A 33 1.26 -5.20 -16.51
CA ARG A 33 1.67 -5.25 -17.92
C ARG A 33 3.07 -5.87 -18.00
N GLU A 34 3.22 -6.90 -18.82
CA GLU A 34 4.51 -7.62 -18.98
C GLU A 34 5.07 -8.15 -17.64
N GLY A 35 4.19 -8.61 -16.76
CA GLY A 35 4.58 -9.12 -15.44
C GLY A 35 5.02 -8.05 -14.43
N ARG A 36 4.91 -6.76 -14.77
CA ARG A 36 5.23 -5.63 -13.88
C ARG A 36 4.03 -4.74 -13.65
N PHE A 37 3.86 -4.29 -12.41
CA PHE A 37 2.85 -3.29 -12.06
C PHE A 37 3.47 -2.02 -11.51
N PHE A 38 4.41 -2.12 -10.57
CA PHE A 38 5.17 -0.98 -10.05
C PHE A 38 6.47 -0.81 -10.83
N SER A 39 6.94 0.44 -10.96
CA SER A 39 8.27 0.73 -11.51
C SER A 39 9.39 0.38 -10.53
N ALA A 40 9.11 0.53 -9.23
CA ALA A 40 10.00 0.13 -8.15
C ALA A 40 9.19 -0.29 -6.92
N VAL A 41 9.75 -1.23 -6.15
CA VAL A 41 9.26 -1.62 -4.82
C VAL A 41 10.40 -1.42 -3.84
N MET A 42 10.17 -0.62 -2.80
CA MET A 42 11.15 -0.34 -1.74
C MET A 42 10.70 -0.92 -0.41
N PHE A 43 11.66 -1.26 0.45
CA PHE A 43 11.40 -1.76 1.80
C PHE A 43 11.91 -0.77 2.84
N SER A 44 10.98 -0.24 3.63
CA SER A 44 11.24 0.83 4.60
C SER A 44 11.60 0.33 6.01
N GLY A 45 11.45 -0.97 6.27
CA GLY A 45 11.65 -1.59 7.58
C GLY A 45 10.45 -1.47 8.54
N SER A 46 9.51 -0.53 8.31
CA SER A 46 8.32 -0.39 9.17
C SER A 46 7.18 0.36 8.49
N HIS A 47 5.93 0.11 8.88
CA HIS A 47 4.77 0.85 8.36
C HIS A 47 4.87 2.36 8.59
N ARG A 48 5.44 2.79 9.73
CA ARG A 48 5.66 4.21 10.01
C ARG A 48 6.66 4.83 9.04
N GLN A 49 7.75 4.13 8.75
CA GLN A 49 8.72 4.62 7.75
C GLN A 49 8.10 4.67 6.36
N SER A 50 7.30 3.66 5.96
CA SER A 50 6.55 3.70 4.70
C SER A 50 5.67 4.94 4.56
N LEU A 51 4.99 5.37 5.63
CA LEU A 51 4.21 6.60 5.60
C LEU A 51 5.07 7.86 5.45
N ARG A 52 6.26 7.90 6.06
CA ARG A 52 7.22 8.99 5.86
C ARG A 52 7.71 9.06 4.42
N GLU A 53 7.99 7.91 3.79
CA GLU A 53 8.39 7.86 2.38
C GLU A 53 7.30 8.41 1.46
N LEU A 54 6.01 8.21 1.79
CA LEU A 54 4.90 8.83 1.07
C LEU A 54 4.87 10.35 1.29
N GLN A 55 5.03 10.80 2.53
CA GLN A 55 5.03 12.24 2.87
C GLN A 55 6.21 12.99 2.26
N GLN A 56 7.33 12.31 2.02
CA GLN A 56 8.52 12.86 1.38
C GLN A 56 8.51 12.71 -0.15
N GLU A 57 7.42 12.20 -0.73
CA GLU A 57 7.29 11.96 -2.18
C GLU A 57 8.35 10.99 -2.73
N ASN A 58 8.96 10.16 -1.87
CA ASN A 58 9.88 9.10 -2.28
C ASN A 58 9.13 7.87 -2.80
N ALA A 59 7.86 7.70 -2.41
CA ALA A 59 6.96 6.66 -2.90
C ALA A 59 5.58 7.24 -3.22
N ASP A 60 4.83 6.54 -4.08
CA ASP A 60 3.49 6.95 -4.50
C ASP A 60 2.38 6.14 -3.80
N ILE A 61 2.68 4.92 -3.34
CA ILE A 61 1.74 4.04 -2.63
C ILE A 61 2.43 3.19 -1.57
N ALA A 62 1.75 2.97 -0.44
CA ALA A 62 2.24 2.09 0.62
C ALA A 62 1.20 1.05 1.05
N ALA A 63 1.65 -0.18 1.30
CA ALA A 63 0.84 -1.20 1.96
C ALA A 63 0.97 -1.07 3.48
N ILE A 64 -0.13 -0.72 4.14
CA ILE A 64 -0.23 -0.59 5.59
C ILE A 64 -1.33 -1.54 6.09
N ASP A 65 -1.03 -2.34 7.10
CA ASP A 65 -2.03 -3.24 7.67
C ASP A 65 -3.13 -2.45 8.40
N CYS A 66 -4.33 -3.02 8.46
CA CYS A 66 -5.50 -2.34 9.01
C CYS A 66 -5.38 -2.05 10.52
N VAL A 67 -4.62 -2.85 11.27
CA VAL A 67 -4.43 -2.67 12.72
C VAL A 67 -3.52 -1.46 12.95
N THR A 68 -2.35 -1.41 12.29
CA THR A 68 -1.44 -0.27 12.36
C THR A 68 -2.14 1.00 11.88
N TYR A 69 -2.91 0.93 10.78
CA TYR A 69 -3.68 2.08 10.30
C TYR A 69 -4.69 2.58 11.35
N ALA A 70 -5.47 1.69 11.97
CA ALA A 70 -6.43 2.06 13.01
C ALA A 70 -5.76 2.64 14.26
N LEU A 71 -4.60 2.09 14.67
CA LEU A 71 -3.81 2.62 15.77
C LEU A 71 -3.28 4.02 15.46
N LEU A 72 -2.75 4.24 14.25
CA LEU A 72 -2.28 5.56 13.83
C LEU A 72 -3.42 6.57 13.76
N GLN A 73 -4.60 6.19 13.25
CA GLN A 73 -5.77 7.08 13.29
C GLN A 73 -6.15 7.50 14.71
N ARG A 74 -6.07 6.58 15.68
CA ARG A 74 -6.50 6.84 17.05
C ARG A 74 -5.48 7.62 17.87
N TYR A 75 -4.20 7.30 17.73
CA TYR A 75 -3.15 7.79 18.63
C TYR A 75 -2.21 8.79 17.98
N GLN A 76 -2.06 8.78 16.64
CA GLN A 76 -1.10 9.61 15.91
C GLN A 76 -1.64 10.05 14.53
N PRO A 77 -2.80 10.74 14.48
CA PRO A 77 -3.43 11.11 13.21
C PRO A 77 -2.54 12.00 12.33
N GLN A 78 -1.58 12.72 12.92
CA GLN A 78 -0.60 13.54 12.19
C GLN A 78 0.29 12.70 11.28
N ALA A 79 0.53 11.43 11.61
CA ALA A 79 1.28 10.50 10.75
C ALA A 79 0.52 10.12 9.46
N LEU A 80 -0.79 10.42 9.41
CA LEU A 80 -1.65 10.20 8.24
C LEU A 80 -2.03 11.51 7.55
N ALA A 81 -1.54 12.65 8.04
CA ALA A 81 -1.83 13.94 7.46
C ALA A 81 -1.32 14.02 6.01
N GLY A 82 -2.18 14.50 5.11
CA GLY A 82 -1.88 14.59 3.68
C GLY A 82 -1.96 13.28 2.91
N LEU A 83 -2.27 12.15 3.56
CA LEU A 83 -2.36 10.84 2.93
C LEU A 83 -3.82 10.43 2.71
N VAL A 84 -4.09 9.80 1.57
CA VAL A 84 -5.43 9.30 1.22
C VAL A 84 -5.42 7.77 1.22
N ARG A 85 -6.39 7.16 1.90
CA ARG A 85 -6.58 5.71 1.85
C ARG A 85 -7.19 5.31 0.52
N SER A 86 -6.43 4.63 -0.32
CA SER A 86 -6.99 3.86 -1.42
C SER A 86 -7.72 2.64 -0.84
N ALA A 87 -9.04 2.55 -1.00
CA ALA A 87 -9.78 1.38 -0.53
C ALA A 87 -9.24 0.11 -1.22
N GLY A 88 -8.67 -0.82 -0.44
CA GLY A 88 -8.39 -2.17 -0.90
C GLY A 88 -9.66 -2.84 -1.40
N ALA A 89 -9.54 -3.69 -2.42
CA ALA A 89 -10.66 -4.35 -3.08
C ALA A 89 -11.73 -4.81 -2.07
N ARG A 90 -12.99 -4.43 -2.30
CA ARG A 90 -14.12 -5.04 -1.60
C ARG A 90 -13.99 -6.56 -1.77
N PRO A 91 -14.18 -7.40 -0.72
CA PRO A 91 -14.57 -8.78 -1.00
C PRO A 91 -15.80 -8.69 -1.89
N ARG A 92 -15.79 -9.39 -3.03
CA ARG A 92 -17.01 -9.59 -3.82
C ARG A 92 -18.03 -10.21 -2.86
N GLN A 93 -18.94 -9.39 -2.35
CA GLN A 93 -20.15 -9.86 -1.71
C GLN A 93 -20.94 -10.53 -2.84
N GLY A 94 -21.30 -11.79 -2.62
CA GLY A 94 -21.78 -12.71 -3.64
C GLY A 94 -22.82 -12.10 -4.58
N CYS A 95 -22.67 -12.39 -5.86
CA CYS A 95 -23.78 -12.35 -6.79
C CYS A 95 -24.42 -13.75 -6.75
N ARG A 96 -25.73 -13.75 -6.53
CA ARG A 96 -26.62 -14.90 -6.38
C ARG A 96 -26.51 -15.89 -7.54
#